data_AF-A0A6F8SH12-F1
#
_entry.id   AF-A0A6F8SH12-F1
#
_cell.length_a   1.000
_cell.length_b   1.000
_cell.length_c   1.000
_cell.angle_alpha   90.00
_cell.angle_beta   90.00
_cell.angle_gamma   90.00
#
_symmetry.space_group_name_H-M   'P 1'
#
loop_
_entity.id
_entity.type
_entity.pdbx_description
1 polymer ?
#
loop_
_entity_poly.entity_id
_entity_poly.type
_entity_poly.pdbx_seq_one_letter_code
_entity_poly.pdbx_strand_id
1 'polypeptide(L)'
;MSDSMSISEFIRNEEVAAFVTRHAGELVSWDQFQGLPMPAGLSPETMWEVIEFVRLVGVDEQMPFSQSDEACVGEGSWYSISSEMSAVLARLMHRGRTAGTLDARLAQYRSAYGKSPFLVADLSAAAARDGVEIDPDAVVALAAGTRTPATPAERLAANALAVLRSLDEYCDRAFDESLYGEIQSRLDEGCAAFPYRPMRRPETSYNAYGSADGNDPLSRYDAEQKSWCLELISTHVNEAYQGRAEGVVAVVIACDLICEELPFARWNGFMEVILRRLFFERIGMRALAFVSFSRALLDWELGLPSAQELPFAFGQAILHSRYGNNTTPYLRQLLQFLERGLDDLERETDAMVAQFDRCHAALAADTRLNHRQQSLLMELVMNPSGSIDAATYERRYDVTLVTARADLKKLVQMGFLSLAEVGKKQVFSPVPHMGDVVFARSGRAALA
;
A
#
# COMPACT_ATOMS: atom_id res chain seq x y z
N MET A 1 40.02 -8.03 -40.82
CA MET A 1 40.82 -7.08 -40.03
C MET A 1 39.82 -6.36 -39.15
N SER A 2 39.82 -6.67 -37.85
CA SER A 2 38.94 -6.04 -36.88
C SER A 2 39.59 -4.72 -36.50
N ASP A 3 39.09 -3.60 -37.02
CA ASP A 3 39.49 -2.28 -36.56
C ASP A 3 38.90 -2.09 -35.16
N SER A 4 39.63 -2.52 -34.13
CA SER A 4 39.26 -2.21 -32.75
C SER A 4 39.61 -0.75 -32.49
N MET A 5 38.60 0.10 -32.35
CA MET A 5 38.75 1.47 -31.89
C MET A 5 39.52 1.51 -30.57
N SER A 6 40.54 2.37 -30.46
CA SER A 6 41.31 2.53 -29.23
C SER A 6 40.48 3.26 -28.15
N ILE A 7 40.81 3.05 -26.87
CA ILE A 7 40.12 3.73 -25.75
C ILE A 7 40.18 5.25 -25.90
N SER A 8 41.31 5.79 -26.38
CA SER A 8 41.45 7.25 -26.59
C SER A 8 40.58 7.77 -27.73
N GLU A 9 40.37 6.99 -28.79
CA GLU A 9 39.46 7.35 -29.89
C GLU A 9 38.00 7.25 -29.42
N PHE A 10 37.66 6.21 -28.65
CA PHE A 10 36.34 6.01 -28.07
C PHE A 10 35.92 7.19 -27.19
N ILE A 11 36.76 7.60 -26.22
CA ILE A 11 36.45 8.70 -25.28
C ILE A 11 36.29 10.05 -26.00
N ARG A 12 36.99 10.24 -27.13
CA ARG A 12 36.93 11.49 -27.92
C ARG A 12 35.89 11.47 -29.04
N ASN A 13 35.21 10.35 -29.23
CA ASN A 13 34.22 10.22 -30.30
C ASN A 13 32.94 10.99 -29.92
N GLU A 14 32.60 12.00 -30.72
CA GLU A 14 31.44 12.88 -30.46
C GLU A 14 30.11 12.12 -30.54
N GLU A 15 29.97 11.13 -31.44
CA GLU A 15 28.76 10.32 -31.55
C GLU A 15 28.55 9.48 -30.29
N VAL A 16 29.63 8.87 -29.77
CA VAL A 16 29.61 8.09 -28.53
C VAL A 16 29.27 8.99 -27.35
N ALA A 17 29.93 10.14 -27.20
CA ALA A 17 29.67 11.07 -26.11
C ALA A 17 28.23 11.61 -26.10
N ALA A 18 27.71 11.96 -27.29
CA ALA A 18 26.33 12.40 -27.45
C ALA A 18 25.32 11.28 -27.14
N PHE A 19 25.60 10.05 -27.57
CA PHE A 19 24.77 8.89 -27.26
C PHE A 19 24.73 8.62 -25.75
N VAL A 20 25.88 8.60 -25.09
CA VAL A 20 25.97 8.39 -23.63
C VAL A 20 25.22 9.48 -22.88
N THR A 21 25.43 10.75 -23.22
CA THR A 21 24.76 11.88 -22.55
C THR A 21 23.24 11.83 -22.71
N ARG A 22 22.75 11.37 -23.86
CA ARG A 22 21.32 11.20 -24.11
C ARG A 22 20.72 10.03 -23.33
N HIS A 23 21.36 8.86 -23.40
CA HIS A 23 20.75 7.60 -22.94
C HIS A 23 21.15 7.18 -21.52
N ALA A 24 22.18 7.80 -20.91
CA ALA A 24 22.60 7.45 -19.55
C ALA A 24 21.47 7.64 -18.52
N GLY A 25 20.64 8.68 -18.68
CA GLY A 25 19.47 8.91 -17.82
C GLY A 25 18.21 8.14 -18.22
N GLU A 26 18.16 7.60 -19.45
CA GLU A 26 17.00 6.88 -19.98
C GLU A 26 17.02 5.42 -19.53
N LEU A 27 16.30 5.10 -18.45
CA LEU A 27 16.11 3.72 -18.04
C LEU A 27 15.19 3.02 -19.03
N VAL A 28 15.77 2.20 -19.91
CA VAL A 28 15.08 1.34 -20.89
C VAL A 28 15.49 -0.12 -20.70
N SER A 29 14.63 -1.05 -21.13
CA SER A 29 14.96 -2.47 -21.07
C SER A 29 16.04 -2.84 -22.11
N TRP A 30 16.72 -3.97 -21.90
CA TRP A 30 17.69 -4.49 -22.88
C TRP A 30 17.06 -4.66 -24.27
N ASP A 31 15.87 -5.24 -24.35
CA ASP A 31 15.15 -5.46 -25.61
C ASP A 31 14.89 -4.14 -26.37
N GLN A 32 14.53 -3.08 -25.64
CA GLN A 32 14.34 -1.75 -26.22
C GLN A 32 15.68 -1.14 -26.64
N PHE A 33 16.71 -1.30 -25.82
CA PHE A 33 18.04 -0.75 -26.08
C PHE A 33 18.68 -1.34 -27.34
N GLN A 34 18.52 -2.64 -27.58
CA GLN A 34 19.00 -3.30 -28.80
C GLN A 34 18.40 -2.73 -30.09
N GLY A 35 17.22 -2.11 -30.02
CA GLY A 35 16.56 -1.46 -31.14
C GLY A 35 17.07 -0.04 -31.44
N LEU A 36 17.93 0.54 -30.59
CA LEU A 36 18.44 1.90 -30.76
C LEU A 36 19.53 1.97 -31.86
N PRO A 37 19.66 3.11 -32.56
CA PRO A 37 20.74 3.31 -33.53
C PRO A 37 22.09 3.50 -32.80
N MET A 38 22.96 2.50 -32.87
CA MET A 38 24.27 2.53 -32.20
C MET A 38 25.24 3.54 -32.84
N PRO A 39 26.00 4.31 -32.05
CA PRO A 39 26.95 5.29 -32.54
C PRO A 39 28.21 4.61 -33.09
N ALA A 40 28.89 5.26 -34.03
CA ALA A 40 30.22 4.88 -34.52
C ALA A 40 30.35 3.40 -34.96
N GLY A 41 29.25 2.76 -35.38
CA GLY A 41 29.20 1.35 -35.79
C GLY A 41 29.44 0.35 -34.65
N LEU A 42 29.33 0.78 -33.39
CA LEU A 42 29.49 -0.08 -32.22
C LEU A 42 28.32 -1.05 -32.03
N SER A 43 28.57 -2.14 -31.30
CA SER A 43 27.51 -3.09 -30.98
C SER A 43 26.64 -2.62 -29.80
N PRO A 44 25.36 -3.01 -29.74
CA PRO A 44 24.50 -2.75 -28.58
C PRO A 44 25.09 -3.24 -27.26
N GLU A 45 25.71 -4.42 -27.23
CA GLU A 45 26.33 -5.00 -26.04
C GLU A 45 27.45 -4.10 -25.51
N THR A 46 28.28 -3.58 -26.40
CA THR A 46 29.37 -2.67 -26.02
C THR A 46 28.82 -1.38 -25.42
N MET A 47 27.81 -0.78 -26.06
CA MET A 47 27.23 0.48 -25.58
C MET A 47 26.41 0.31 -24.30
N TRP A 48 25.79 -0.84 -24.09
CA TRP A 48 25.09 -1.16 -22.86
C TRP A 48 26.02 -1.18 -21.65
N GLU A 49 27.16 -1.86 -21.78
CA GLU A 49 28.18 -1.88 -20.73
C GLU A 49 28.73 -0.48 -20.43
N VAL A 50 28.90 0.35 -21.47
CA VAL A 50 29.32 1.76 -21.29
C VAL A 50 28.26 2.56 -20.53
N ILE A 51 26.99 2.41 -20.90
CA ILE A 51 25.88 3.12 -20.25
C ILE A 51 25.73 2.67 -18.80
N GLU A 52 25.75 1.37 -18.52
CA GLU A 52 25.65 0.83 -17.16
C GLU A 52 26.87 1.22 -16.31
N PHE A 53 28.07 1.26 -16.89
CA PHE A 53 29.25 1.80 -16.21
C PHE A 53 29.08 3.29 -15.85
N VAL A 54 28.59 4.11 -16.78
CA VAL A 54 28.37 5.55 -16.51
C VAL A 54 27.31 5.75 -15.44
N ARG A 55 26.24 4.94 -15.45
CA ARG A 55 25.24 4.93 -14.37
C ARG A 55 25.86 4.54 -13.04
N LEU A 56 26.65 3.46 -13.00
CA LEU A 56 27.33 2.99 -11.80
C LEU A 56 28.28 4.05 -11.21
N VAL A 57 29.08 4.72 -12.04
CA VAL A 57 30.04 5.74 -11.56
C VAL A 57 29.32 7.02 -11.10
N GLY A 58 28.08 7.23 -11.53
CA GLY A 58 27.22 8.32 -11.07
C GLY A 58 26.39 7.99 -9.82
N VAL A 59 26.59 6.81 -9.19
CA VAL A 59 25.83 6.33 -8.04
C VAL A 59 26.49 6.77 -6.72
N ASP A 60 25.66 7.17 -5.75
CA ASP A 60 26.05 7.39 -4.35
C ASP A 60 25.57 6.28 -3.38
N GLU A 61 24.70 5.34 -3.80
CA GLU A 61 23.98 4.37 -2.92
C GLU A 61 24.07 2.90 -3.41
N GLN A 62 24.24 1.92 -2.52
CA GLN A 62 24.22 0.48 -2.86
C GLN A 62 22.94 -0.20 -2.34
N MET A 63 22.46 -1.27 -3.00
CA MET A 63 21.36 -2.07 -2.42
C MET A 63 21.87 -2.74 -1.14
N PRO A 64 21.06 -2.77 -0.07
CA PRO A 64 21.39 -3.44 1.19
C PRO A 64 21.91 -4.89 1.02
N PHE A 65 21.35 -5.65 0.06
CA PHE A 65 21.72 -7.04 -0.25
C PHE A 65 23.12 -7.23 -0.85
N SER A 66 23.85 -6.14 -1.14
CA SER A 66 25.10 -6.18 -1.91
C SER A 66 26.34 -5.84 -1.12
N GLN A 67 26.18 -5.58 0.18
CA GLN A 67 27.27 -5.40 1.13
C GLN A 67 27.65 -6.75 1.73
N SER A 68 28.42 -7.55 1.00
CA SER A 68 29.23 -8.61 1.63
C SER A 68 30.70 -8.24 1.49
N ASP A 69 31.48 -8.46 2.55
CA ASP A 69 32.95 -8.24 2.57
C ASP A 69 33.69 -9.10 1.51
N GLU A 70 32.98 -10.07 0.89
CA GLU A 70 33.50 -11.02 -0.10
C GLU A 70 32.89 -10.85 -1.51
N ALA A 71 32.00 -9.88 -1.76
CA ALA A 71 31.34 -9.71 -3.05
C ALA A 71 32.35 -9.40 -4.18
N CYS A 72 32.36 -10.24 -5.22
CA CYS A 72 33.11 -9.94 -6.43
C CYS A 72 32.45 -8.80 -7.22
N VAL A 73 33.25 -8.01 -7.94
CA VAL A 73 32.74 -7.02 -8.90
C VAL A 73 31.85 -7.74 -9.92
N GLY A 74 30.55 -7.44 -9.89
CA GLY A 74 29.55 -8.06 -10.79
C GLY A 74 28.47 -8.90 -10.11
N GLU A 75 28.58 -9.19 -8.81
CA GLU A 75 27.59 -10.01 -8.07
C GLU A 75 26.58 -9.17 -7.27
N GLY A 76 26.84 -7.87 -7.10
CA GLY A 76 25.99 -6.94 -6.35
C GLY A 76 24.82 -6.38 -7.16
N SER A 77 23.76 -6.04 -6.45
CA SER A 77 22.68 -5.16 -6.92
C SER A 77 22.91 -3.72 -6.46
N TRP A 78 22.53 -2.75 -7.28
CA TRP A 78 22.72 -1.33 -6.95
C TRP A 78 21.58 -0.50 -7.52
N TYR A 79 21.35 0.66 -6.92
CA TYR A 79 20.37 1.62 -7.40
C TYR A 79 20.91 3.03 -7.28
N SER A 80 20.38 3.93 -8.09
CA SER A 80 20.64 5.36 -7.97
C SER A 80 19.34 6.10 -7.65
N ILE A 81 19.41 7.13 -6.80
CA ILE A 81 18.30 8.06 -6.66
C ILE A 81 18.42 9.12 -7.76
N SER A 82 17.74 8.87 -8.89
CA SER A 82 17.65 9.85 -9.98
C SER A 82 16.92 11.13 -9.54
N SER A 83 17.12 12.25 -10.25
CA SER A 83 16.45 13.53 -9.96
C SER A 83 14.93 13.43 -9.98
N GLU A 84 14.37 12.59 -10.86
CA GLU A 84 12.95 12.26 -10.90
C GLU A 84 12.50 11.58 -9.59
N MET A 85 13.25 10.58 -9.12
CA MET A 85 12.96 9.88 -7.86
C MET A 85 13.09 10.81 -6.66
N SER A 86 14.09 11.71 -6.62
CA SER A 86 14.19 12.75 -5.59
C SER A 86 12.94 13.64 -5.57
N ALA A 87 12.43 14.01 -6.74
CA ALA A 87 11.22 14.81 -6.86
C ALA A 87 9.97 14.03 -6.38
N VAL A 88 9.86 12.74 -6.72
CA VAL A 88 8.81 11.85 -6.21
C VAL A 88 8.88 11.76 -4.69
N LEU A 89 10.06 11.45 -4.14
CA LEU A 89 10.30 11.36 -2.68
C LEU A 89 9.93 12.66 -1.97
N ALA A 90 10.31 13.83 -2.52
CA ALA A 90 9.92 15.12 -1.95
C ALA A 90 8.40 15.32 -1.91
N ARG A 91 7.66 14.89 -2.96
CA ARG A 91 6.19 14.94 -2.97
C ARG A 91 5.58 13.94 -2.00
N LEU A 92 6.09 12.71 -1.93
CA LEU A 92 5.69 11.70 -0.95
C LEU A 92 5.87 12.21 0.47
N MET A 93 7.03 12.78 0.81
CA MET A 93 7.29 13.37 2.12
C MET A 93 6.36 14.54 2.42
N HIS A 94 6.10 15.41 1.44
CA HIS A 94 5.23 16.56 1.64
C HIS A 94 3.78 16.16 1.92
N ARG A 95 3.24 15.22 1.13
CA ARG A 95 1.83 14.80 1.18
C ARG A 95 1.58 13.73 2.25
N GLY A 96 2.58 12.88 2.50
CA GLY A 96 2.52 11.71 3.37
C GLY A 96 2.67 12.00 4.86
N ARG A 97 3.24 13.17 5.22
CA ARG A 97 3.62 13.49 6.60
C ARG A 97 2.44 13.50 7.58
N THR A 98 2.71 13.04 8.81
CA THR A 98 1.82 13.17 9.96
C THR A 98 1.47 14.64 10.23
N ALA A 99 0.24 14.90 10.66
CA ALA A 99 -0.33 16.24 10.83
C ALA A 99 -0.38 17.09 9.54
N GLY A 100 -0.17 16.46 8.37
CA GLY A 100 -0.44 17.06 7.07
C GLY A 100 -1.93 17.15 6.76
N THR A 101 -2.27 17.85 5.67
CA THR A 101 -3.67 18.01 5.22
C THR A 101 -4.33 16.66 4.94
N LEU A 102 -3.62 15.73 4.30
CA LEU A 102 -4.14 14.40 4.00
C LEU A 102 -4.33 13.57 5.28
N ASP A 103 -3.40 13.61 6.23
CA ASP A 103 -3.53 12.92 7.53
C ASP A 103 -4.78 13.39 8.30
N ALA A 104 -5.02 14.71 8.33
CA ALA A 104 -6.22 15.27 8.94
C ALA A 104 -7.53 14.81 8.24
N ARG A 105 -7.53 14.79 6.90
CA ARG A 105 -8.67 14.26 6.11
C ARG A 105 -8.88 12.76 6.33
N LEU A 106 -7.80 11.98 6.44
CA LEU A 106 -7.86 10.55 6.73
C LEU A 106 -8.42 10.25 8.12
N ALA A 107 -8.05 11.04 9.12
CA ALA A 107 -8.63 10.92 10.46
C ALA A 107 -10.16 11.13 10.42
N GLN A 108 -10.62 12.13 9.68
CA GLN A 108 -12.04 12.35 9.44
C GLN A 108 -12.67 11.17 8.68
N TYR A 109 -12.04 10.70 7.59
CA TYR A 109 -12.50 9.56 6.79
C TYR A 109 -12.67 8.26 7.61
N ARG A 110 -11.69 7.93 8.46
CA ARG A 110 -11.73 6.71 9.30
C ARG A 110 -12.87 6.75 10.31
N SER A 111 -13.15 7.92 10.87
CA SER A 111 -14.28 8.11 11.80
C SER A 111 -15.66 7.97 11.13
N ALA A 112 -15.70 8.14 9.81
CA ALA A 112 -16.91 8.42 9.04
C ALA A 112 -17.56 7.24 8.34
N TYR A 113 -16.85 6.15 8.06
CA TYR A 113 -17.43 5.14 7.15
C TYR A 113 -17.06 3.69 7.45
N GLY A 114 -16.06 3.41 8.29
CA GLY A 114 -15.62 2.03 8.60
C GLY A 114 -15.13 1.21 7.39
N LYS A 115 -15.34 1.70 6.15
CA LYS A 115 -14.86 1.15 4.89
C LYS A 115 -13.49 1.74 4.62
N SER A 116 -12.50 0.87 4.50
CA SER A 116 -11.16 1.23 4.05
C SER A 116 -10.86 0.43 2.79
N PRO A 117 -11.31 0.88 1.60
CA PRO A 117 -11.16 0.11 0.36
C PRO A 117 -9.68 -0.19 0.08
N PHE A 118 -8.78 0.74 0.41
CA PHE A 118 -7.32 0.52 0.30
C PHE A 118 -6.80 -0.58 1.23
N LEU A 119 -7.25 -0.62 2.49
CA LEU A 119 -6.90 -1.71 3.40
C LEU A 119 -7.44 -3.05 2.91
N VAL A 120 -8.69 -3.07 2.42
CA VAL A 120 -9.29 -4.30 1.88
C VAL A 120 -8.49 -4.78 0.67
N ALA A 121 -8.12 -3.88 -0.24
CA ALA A 121 -7.30 -4.21 -1.39
C ALA A 121 -5.95 -4.82 -1.00
N ASP A 122 -5.25 -4.23 -0.02
CA ASP A 122 -3.98 -4.77 0.48
C ASP A 122 -4.14 -6.10 1.21
N LEU A 123 -5.17 -6.27 2.06
CA LEU A 123 -5.40 -7.55 2.74
C LEU A 123 -5.82 -8.65 1.75
N SER A 124 -6.56 -8.32 0.70
CA SER A 124 -6.85 -9.26 -0.38
C SER A 124 -5.58 -9.62 -1.18
N ALA A 125 -4.69 -8.66 -1.42
CA ALA A 125 -3.41 -8.93 -2.08
C ALA A 125 -2.47 -9.77 -1.20
N ALA A 126 -2.43 -9.50 0.11
CA ALA A 126 -1.71 -10.30 1.10
C ALA A 126 -2.25 -11.74 1.15
N ALA A 127 -3.58 -11.90 1.18
CA ALA A 127 -4.21 -13.22 1.15
C ALA A 127 -3.82 -13.99 -0.11
N ALA A 128 -3.91 -13.37 -1.29
CA ALA A 128 -3.49 -13.99 -2.54
C ALA A 128 -2.01 -14.43 -2.51
N ARG A 129 -1.11 -13.59 -1.98
CA ARG A 129 0.31 -13.94 -1.81
C ARG A 129 0.55 -15.10 -0.87
N ASP A 130 -0.22 -15.20 0.20
CA ASP A 130 -0.08 -16.27 1.18
C ASP A 130 -0.84 -17.56 0.78
N GLY A 131 -1.44 -17.58 -0.42
CA GLY A 131 -2.21 -18.72 -0.93
C GLY A 131 -3.57 -18.89 -0.25
N VAL A 132 -4.13 -17.79 0.26
CA VAL A 132 -5.38 -17.73 1.00
C VAL A 132 -6.45 -17.08 0.13
N GLU A 133 -7.58 -17.77 -0.04
CA GLU A 133 -8.76 -17.19 -0.67
C GLU A 133 -9.64 -16.54 0.41
N ILE A 134 -9.92 -15.24 0.24
CA ILE A 134 -10.80 -14.50 1.14
C ILE A 134 -11.73 -13.60 0.34
N ASP A 135 -13.00 -13.62 0.70
CA ASP A 135 -14.02 -12.72 0.15
C ASP A 135 -13.77 -11.28 0.64
N PRO A 136 -13.56 -10.30 -0.25
CA PRO A 136 -13.42 -8.89 0.13
C PRO A 136 -14.58 -8.36 0.97
N ASP A 137 -15.81 -8.81 0.73
CA ASP A 137 -16.98 -8.39 1.52
C ASP A 137 -16.91 -8.93 2.96
N ALA A 138 -16.33 -10.12 3.15
CA ALA A 138 -16.04 -10.64 4.48
C ALA A 138 -14.99 -9.78 5.20
N VAL A 139 -13.93 -9.33 4.51
CA VAL A 139 -12.92 -8.42 5.08
C VAL A 139 -13.56 -7.10 5.52
N VAL A 140 -14.44 -6.51 4.69
CA VAL A 140 -15.20 -5.30 5.05
C VAL A 140 -16.04 -5.53 6.29
N ALA A 141 -16.78 -6.64 6.37
CA ALA A 141 -17.63 -6.96 7.51
C ALA A 141 -16.83 -7.19 8.81
N LEU A 142 -15.67 -7.85 8.72
CA LEU A 142 -14.74 -8.05 9.85
C LEU A 142 -14.14 -6.72 10.30
N ALA A 143 -13.71 -5.86 9.36
CA ALA A 143 -13.17 -4.54 9.65
C ALA A 143 -14.21 -3.62 10.31
N ALA A 144 -15.49 -3.76 9.95
CA ALA A 144 -16.61 -3.07 10.58
C ALA A 144 -17.08 -3.69 11.91
N GLY A 145 -16.59 -4.89 12.27
CA GLY A 145 -17.03 -5.62 13.46
C GLY A 145 -18.46 -6.15 13.40
N THR A 146 -19.07 -6.20 12.21
CA THR A 146 -20.44 -6.68 11.99
C THR A 146 -20.52 -8.18 11.77
N ARG A 147 -19.37 -8.86 11.68
CA ARG A 147 -19.23 -10.29 11.49
C ARG A 147 -18.15 -10.84 12.41
N THR A 148 -18.38 -12.05 12.92
CA THR A 148 -17.34 -12.87 13.55
C THR A 148 -16.75 -13.82 12.51
N PRO A 149 -15.44 -14.07 12.52
CA PRO A 149 -14.81 -14.95 11.52
C PRO A 149 -15.34 -16.38 11.62
N ALA A 150 -15.82 -16.91 10.49
CA ALA A 150 -16.42 -18.24 10.39
C ALA A 150 -15.48 -19.29 9.78
N THR A 151 -14.44 -18.85 9.05
CA THR A 151 -13.48 -19.72 8.37
C THR A 151 -12.04 -19.43 8.86
N PRO A 152 -11.07 -20.34 8.65
CA PRO A 152 -9.66 -20.06 8.95
C PRO A 152 -9.10 -18.85 8.21
N ALA A 153 -9.52 -18.62 6.96
CA ALA A 153 -9.14 -17.44 6.18
C ALA A 153 -9.70 -16.15 6.80
N GLU A 154 -10.98 -16.15 7.19
CA GLU A 154 -11.57 -15.02 7.92
C GLU A 154 -10.92 -14.80 9.28
N ARG A 155 -10.52 -15.88 9.98
CA ARG A 155 -9.77 -15.79 11.25
C ARG A 155 -8.44 -15.07 11.05
N LEU A 156 -7.67 -15.46 10.04
CA LEU A 156 -6.40 -14.83 9.70
C LEU A 156 -6.57 -13.32 9.42
N ALA A 157 -7.56 -12.96 8.59
CA ALA A 157 -7.86 -11.55 8.33
C ALA A 157 -8.33 -10.79 9.57
N ALA A 158 -9.14 -11.42 10.43
CA ALA A 158 -9.56 -10.83 11.69
C ALA A 158 -8.37 -10.60 12.65
N ASN A 159 -7.42 -11.53 12.70
CA ASN A 159 -6.18 -11.41 13.48
C ASN A 159 -5.34 -10.24 12.94
N ALA A 160 -5.13 -10.17 11.63
CA ALA A 160 -4.43 -9.05 10.99
C ALA A 160 -5.09 -7.70 11.32
N LEU A 161 -6.42 -7.60 11.18
CA LEU A 161 -7.17 -6.39 11.54
C LEU A 161 -7.04 -6.03 13.03
N ALA A 162 -6.98 -7.02 13.92
CA ALA A 162 -6.78 -6.81 15.34
C ALA A 162 -5.38 -6.25 15.65
N VAL A 163 -4.33 -6.78 15.00
CA VAL A 163 -2.96 -6.22 15.10
C VAL A 163 -2.92 -4.79 14.57
N LEU A 164 -3.49 -4.55 13.38
CA LEU A 164 -3.55 -3.24 12.75
C LEU A 164 -4.23 -2.17 13.61
N ARG A 165 -5.20 -2.56 14.45
CA ARG A 165 -5.90 -1.65 15.37
C ARG A 165 -5.10 -1.29 16.61
N SER A 166 -4.08 -2.08 16.98
CA SER A 166 -3.23 -1.85 18.16
C SER A 166 -1.77 -1.57 17.77
N LEU A 167 -1.54 -1.10 16.53
CA LEU A 167 -0.19 -0.83 16.02
C LEU A 167 0.56 0.26 16.79
N ASP A 168 -0.17 1.18 17.40
CA ASP A 168 0.38 2.25 18.25
C ASP A 168 1.18 1.70 19.44
N GLU A 169 0.83 0.52 19.94
CA GLU A 169 1.55 -0.19 21.01
C GLU A 169 2.98 -0.61 20.59
N TYR A 170 3.27 -0.62 19.28
CA TYR A 170 4.53 -1.09 18.71
C TYR A 170 5.42 0.02 18.14
N CYS A 171 4.92 1.25 18.05
CA CYS A 171 5.63 2.34 17.38
C CYS A 171 7.00 2.63 18.01
N ASP A 172 7.11 2.58 19.33
CA ASP A 172 8.35 2.94 20.05
C ASP A 172 9.33 1.77 20.24
N ARG A 173 8.98 0.57 19.76
CA ARG A 173 9.83 -0.63 19.88
C ARG A 173 10.78 -0.74 18.69
N ALA A 174 11.99 -1.24 18.90
CA ALA A 174 12.86 -1.61 17.78
C ALA A 174 12.21 -2.76 16.97
N PHE A 175 12.48 -2.82 15.66
CA PHE A 175 12.17 -4.01 14.86
C PHE A 175 13.21 -5.10 15.14
N ASP A 176 12.84 -6.08 15.95
CA ASP A 176 13.65 -7.21 16.38
C ASP A 176 12.82 -8.50 16.48
N GLU A 177 13.46 -9.61 16.85
CA GLU A 177 12.82 -10.91 16.98
C GLU A 177 11.64 -10.93 17.94
N SER A 178 11.73 -10.17 19.04
CA SER A 178 10.63 -10.06 19.98
C SER A 178 9.41 -9.43 19.32
N LEU A 179 9.59 -8.34 18.58
CA LEU A 179 8.48 -7.64 17.94
C LEU A 179 7.85 -8.47 16.82
N TYR A 180 8.64 -8.93 15.85
CA TYR A 180 8.05 -9.65 14.71
C TYR A 180 7.54 -11.04 15.12
N GLY A 181 8.15 -11.70 16.11
CA GLY A 181 7.66 -12.95 16.67
C GLY A 181 6.32 -12.80 17.39
N GLU A 182 6.13 -11.70 18.13
CA GLU A 182 4.85 -11.38 18.77
C GLU A 182 3.74 -11.13 17.74
N ILE A 183 4.02 -10.33 16.71
CA ILE A 183 3.06 -10.07 15.62
C ILE A 183 2.70 -11.37 14.90
N GLN A 184 3.70 -12.20 14.58
CA GLN A 184 3.47 -13.49 13.94
C GLN A 184 2.60 -14.41 14.81
N SER A 185 2.86 -14.46 16.13
CA SER A 185 2.07 -15.27 17.05
C SER A 185 0.61 -14.81 17.11
N ARG A 186 0.36 -13.50 17.15
CA ARG A 186 -1.01 -12.93 17.09
C ARG A 186 -1.68 -13.23 15.76
N LEU A 187 -0.95 -13.18 14.67
CA LEU A 187 -1.46 -13.45 13.34
C LEU A 187 -1.85 -14.93 13.16
N ASP A 188 -1.05 -15.85 13.70
CA ASP A 188 -1.27 -17.31 13.60
C ASP A 188 -2.29 -17.86 14.61
N GLU A 189 -2.82 -17.04 15.52
CA GLU A 189 -3.76 -17.47 16.56
C GLU A 189 -5.01 -18.14 15.97
N GLY A 190 -5.18 -19.44 16.23
CA GLY A 190 -6.29 -20.22 15.70
C GLY A 190 -6.15 -20.61 14.22
N CYS A 191 -4.98 -20.42 13.61
CA CYS A 191 -4.70 -20.74 12.20
C CYS A 191 -3.79 -21.97 12.01
N ALA A 192 -3.36 -22.64 13.08
CA ALA A 192 -2.41 -23.75 13.04
C ALA A 192 -2.77 -24.87 12.02
N ALA A 193 -4.05 -25.22 11.91
CA ALA A 193 -4.53 -26.27 11.00
C ALA A 193 -4.74 -25.81 9.55
N PHE A 194 -4.66 -24.52 9.28
CA PHE A 194 -4.76 -23.98 7.93
C PHE A 194 -3.44 -24.26 7.20
N PRO A 195 -3.39 -24.71 5.93
CA PRO A 195 -2.12 -24.86 5.22
C PRO A 195 -1.57 -23.49 4.79
N TYR A 196 -0.24 -23.37 4.73
CA TYR A 196 0.45 -22.21 4.16
C TYR A 196 1.09 -22.62 2.83
N ARG A 197 0.68 -21.96 1.74
CA ARG A 197 1.15 -22.25 0.38
C ARG A 197 1.32 -20.91 -0.37
N PRO A 198 2.38 -20.15 -0.07
CA PRO A 198 2.56 -18.84 -0.67
C PRO A 198 2.72 -18.94 -2.19
N MET A 199 2.26 -17.91 -2.88
CA MET A 199 2.45 -17.74 -4.30
C MET A 199 3.93 -17.57 -4.62
N ARG A 200 4.39 -18.23 -5.69
CA ARG A 200 5.73 -17.97 -6.23
C ARG A 200 5.71 -16.63 -6.96
N ARG A 201 6.61 -15.71 -6.62
CA ARG A 201 6.80 -14.49 -7.41
C ARG A 201 7.29 -14.87 -8.81
N PRO A 202 6.87 -14.13 -9.86
CA PRO A 202 7.38 -14.34 -11.21
C PRO A 202 8.90 -14.27 -11.24
N GLU A 203 9.53 -15.04 -12.12
CA GLU A 203 10.97 -14.96 -12.29
C GLU A 203 11.36 -13.59 -12.87
N THR A 204 12.32 -12.96 -12.20
CA THR A 204 12.97 -11.74 -12.67
C THR A 204 14.41 -12.08 -13.07
N SER A 205 15.13 -11.16 -13.70
CA SER A 205 16.58 -11.30 -13.91
C SER A 205 17.37 -11.47 -12.61
N TYR A 206 16.79 -11.09 -11.46
CA TYR A 206 17.31 -11.37 -10.12
C TYR A 206 17.41 -12.89 -9.84
N ASN A 207 16.49 -13.69 -10.40
CA ASN A 207 16.35 -15.13 -10.14
C ASN A 207 17.24 -16.02 -11.02
N ALA A 208 18.06 -15.43 -11.91
CA ALA A 208 18.96 -16.18 -12.79
C ALA A 208 20.06 -16.96 -12.05
N TYR A 209 20.27 -16.69 -10.75
CA TYR A 209 21.27 -17.32 -9.90
C TYR A 209 20.63 -17.95 -8.64
N GLY A 210 19.72 -18.90 -8.81
CA GLY A 210 19.11 -19.60 -7.69
C GLY A 210 18.07 -20.64 -8.09
N SER A 211 18.49 -21.70 -8.79
CA SER A 211 17.63 -22.87 -9.00
C SER A 211 17.77 -23.84 -7.84
N ALA A 212 16.77 -23.88 -6.95
CA ALA A 212 16.45 -25.08 -6.18
C ALA A 212 15.17 -25.68 -6.78
N ASP A 213 15.25 -26.96 -7.17
CA ASP A 213 14.24 -27.78 -7.85
C ASP A 213 12.78 -27.26 -7.82
N GLY A 214 12.24 -27.00 -9.01
CA GLY A 214 11.06 -26.17 -9.28
C GLY A 214 9.68 -26.73 -8.88
N ASN A 215 9.54 -27.39 -7.72
CA ASN A 215 8.24 -27.87 -7.23
C ASN A 215 7.79 -27.31 -5.87
N ASP A 216 8.66 -26.67 -5.09
CA ASP A 216 8.28 -26.04 -3.81
C ASP A 216 8.78 -24.58 -3.76
N PRO A 217 7.90 -23.56 -3.72
CA PRO A 217 8.34 -22.17 -3.63
C PRO A 217 9.15 -21.86 -2.35
N LEU A 218 9.05 -22.71 -1.32
CA LEU A 218 9.83 -22.56 -0.08
C LEU A 218 11.23 -23.18 -0.15
N SER A 219 11.53 -24.03 -1.15
CA SER A 219 12.79 -24.78 -1.22
C SER A 219 14.02 -23.89 -1.42
N ARG A 220 13.81 -22.64 -1.90
CA ARG A 220 14.87 -21.67 -2.13
C ARG A 220 15.30 -20.89 -0.88
N TYR A 221 14.60 -21.01 0.25
CA TYR A 221 14.87 -20.21 1.46
C TYR A 221 15.25 -21.07 2.66
N ASP A 222 16.53 -21.11 2.99
CA ASP A 222 17.00 -21.71 4.23
C ASP A 222 16.88 -20.76 5.44
N ALA A 223 17.17 -21.27 6.63
CA ALA A 223 17.07 -20.50 7.86
C ALA A 223 18.10 -19.36 7.94
N GLU A 224 19.23 -19.50 7.25
CA GLU A 224 20.31 -18.50 7.24
C GLU A 224 19.90 -17.29 6.40
N GLN A 225 19.40 -17.52 5.18
CA GLN A 225 18.87 -16.49 4.28
C GLN A 225 17.73 -15.69 4.92
N LYS A 226 16.79 -16.37 5.60
CA LYS A 226 15.67 -15.70 6.29
C LYS A 226 16.16 -14.83 7.44
N SER A 227 17.11 -15.31 8.22
CA SER A 227 17.68 -14.57 9.35
C SER A 227 18.43 -13.34 8.86
N TRP A 228 19.23 -13.49 7.80
CA TRP A 228 19.96 -12.39 7.18
C TRP A 228 19.02 -11.32 6.59
N CYS A 229 17.93 -11.73 5.92
CA CYS A 229 16.91 -10.79 5.43
C CYS A 229 16.29 -9.95 6.57
N LEU A 230 15.98 -10.58 7.71
CA LEU A 230 15.42 -9.87 8.87
C LEU A 230 16.42 -8.92 9.53
N GLU A 231 17.69 -9.32 9.63
CA GLU A 231 18.77 -8.45 10.11
C GLU A 231 18.91 -7.22 9.22
N LEU A 232 18.89 -7.42 7.90
CA LEU A 232 19.00 -6.32 6.94
C LEU A 232 17.84 -5.33 7.05
N ILE A 233 16.61 -5.85 7.12
CA ILE A 233 15.42 -5.03 7.34
C ILE A 233 15.58 -4.27 8.66
N SER A 234 15.97 -4.94 9.74
CA SER A 234 16.18 -4.36 11.08
C SER A 234 17.15 -3.18 11.04
N THR A 235 18.33 -3.34 10.45
CA THR A 235 19.33 -2.28 10.34
C THR A 235 18.74 -1.04 9.66
N HIS A 236 18.10 -1.20 8.49
CA HIS A 236 17.65 -0.05 7.70
C HIS A 236 16.39 0.62 8.28
N VAL A 237 15.44 -0.14 8.80
CA VAL A 237 14.18 0.44 9.32
C VAL A 237 14.33 1.01 10.73
N ASN A 238 15.28 0.51 11.53
CA ASN A 238 15.54 1.06 12.86
C ASN A 238 16.40 2.33 12.80
N GLU A 239 17.29 2.46 11.80
CA GLU A 239 18.07 3.68 11.57
C GLU A 239 17.28 4.76 10.81
N ALA A 240 16.09 4.44 10.29
CA ALA A 240 15.25 5.38 9.57
C ALA A 240 14.72 6.50 10.47
N TYR A 241 15.22 7.72 10.25
CA TYR A 241 14.78 8.92 10.98
C TYR A 241 13.49 9.51 10.42
N GLN A 242 12.70 10.13 11.30
CA GLN A 242 11.50 10.89 10.92
C GLN A 242 11.84 12.04 9.96
N GLY A 243 11.02 12.21 8.93
CA GLY A 243 11.11 13.34 8.00
C GLY A 243 12.26 13.29 7.00
N ARG A 244 12.88 12.11 6.81
CA ARG A 244 13.95 11.87 5.84
C ARG A 244 13.48 10.98 4.69
N ALA A 245 13.97 11.22 3.47
CA ALA A 245 13.54 10.51 2.28
C ALA A 245 14.03 9.06 2.27
N GLU A 246 15.19 8.82 2.86
CA GLU A 246 15.84 7.54 3.06
C GLU A 246 14.93 6.57 3.82
N GLY A 247 14.13 7.08 4.78
CA GLY A 247 13.16 6.27 5.51
C GLY A 247 12.06 5.69 4.60
N VAL A 248 11.57 6.47 3.63
CA VAL A 248 10.56 5.97 2.66
C VAL A 248 11.17 4.87 1.79
N VAL A 249 12.41 5.05 1.34
CA VAL A 249 13.14 4.04 0.54
C VAL A 249 13.36 2.77 1.36
N ALA A 250 13.81 2.89 2.61
CA ALA A 250 14.02 1.75 3.52
C ALA A 250 12.74 0.93 3.73
N VAL A 251 11.59 1.59 3.94
CA VAL A 251 10.30 0.90 4.08
C VAL A 251 9.91 0.18 2.79
N VAL A 252 10.04 0.83 1.63
CA VAL A 252 9.69 0.22 0.35
C VAL A 252 10.55 -1.00 0.06
N ILE A 253 11.86 -0.91 0.29
CA ILE A 253 12.78 -2.04 0.14
C ILE A 253 12.40 -3.15 1.12
N ALA A 254 12.14 -2.84 2.39
CA ALA A 254 11.73 -3.86 3.37
C ALA A 254 10.46 -4.61 2.93
N CYS A 255 9.48 -3.92 2.34
CA CYS A 255 8.25 -4.55 1.86
C CYS A 255 8.51 -5.52 0.71
N ASP A 256 9.33 -5.09 -0.26
CA ASP A 256 9.73 -5.94 -1.38
C ASP A 256 10.50 -7.18 -0.89
N LEU A 257 11.43 -7.00 0.06
CA LEU A 257 12.19 -8.10 0.66
C LEU A 257 11.33 -9.11 1.39
N ILE A 258 10.31 -8.66 2.13
CA ILE A 258 9.38 -9.59 2.80
C ILE A 258 8.62 -10.43 1.76
N CYS A 259 8.23 -9.82 0.64
CA CYS A 259 7.56 -10.52 -0.46
C CYS A 259 8.49 -11.44 -1.24
N GLU A 260 9.75 -11.05 -1.46
CA GLU A 260 10.73 -11.84 -2.22
C GLU A 260 11.30 -12.99 -1.39
N GLU A 261 11.68 -12.75 -0.14
CA GLU A 261 12.48 -13.70 0.66
C GLU A 261 11.65 -14.57 1.61
N LEU A 262 10.38 -14.22 1.81
CA LEU A 262 9.47 -14.91 2.73
C LEU A 262 10.14 -15.21 4.10
N PRO A 263 10.70 -14.20 4.80
CA PRO A 263 11.54 -14.40 5.99
C PRO A 263 10.77 -14.99 7.17
N PHE A 264 9.44 -14.84 7.20
CA PHE A 264 8.60 -15.36 8.28
C PHE A 264 8.17 -16.80 8.01
N ALA A 265 8.01 -17.58 9.08
CA ALA A 265 7.53 -18.96 9.00
C ALA A 265 6.23 -19.11 8.18
N ARG A 266 5.28 -18.18 8.37
CA ARG A 266 3.98 -18.14 7.69
C ARG A 266 3.48 -16.70 7.55
N TRP A 267 2.56 -16.50 6.61
CA TRP A 267 1.77 -15.27 6.45
C TRP A 267 2.58 -14.02 6.07
N ASN A 268 3.55 -14.18 5.15
CA ASN A 268 4.47 -13.10 4.78
C ASN A 268 3.75 -11.93 4.11
N GLY A 269 2.70 -12.19 3.32
CA GLY A 269 1.87 -11.14 2.73
C GLY A 269 1.16 -10.31 3.80
N PHE A 270 0.56 -10.95 4.81
CA PHE A 270 -0.07 -10.23 5.93
C PHE A 270 0.95 -9.51 6.82
N MET A 271 2.12 -10.13 7.06
CA MET A 271 3.23 -9.50 7.79
C MET A 271 3.72 -8.24 7.08
N GLU A 272 3.88 -8.26 5.75
CA GLU A 272 4.26 -7.08 4.97
C GLU A 272 3.28 -5.92 5.18
N VAL A 273 1.96 -6.15 5.05
CA VAL A 273 0.97 -5.09 5.24
C VAL A 273 1.01 -4.50 6.65
N ILE A 274 1.17 -5.35 7.68
CA ILE A 274 1.25 -4.92 9.08
C ILE A 274 2.52 -4.11 9.32
N LEU A 275 3.68 -4.64 8.90
CA LEU A 275 4.97 -4.02 9.12
C LEU A 275 5.15 -2.74 8.31
N ARG A 276 4.69 -2.70 7.05
CA ARG A 276 4.68 -1.48 6.23
C ARG A 276 3.94 -0.35 6.93
N ARG A 277 2.77 -0.64 7.52
CA ARG A 277 2.01 0.35 8.29
C ARG A 277 2.79 0.83 9.51
N LEU A 278 3.33 -0.10 10.29
CA LEU A 278 4.14 0.21 11.45
C LEU A 278 5.34 1.10 11.09
N PHE A 279 6.09 0.76 10.04
CA PHE A 279 7.28 1.50 9.65
C PHE A 279 6.94 2.90 9.13
N PHE A 280 5.88 3.06 8.33
CA PHE A 280 5.43 4.38 7.90
C PHE A 280 4.94 5.26 9.06
N GLU A 281 4.27 4.68 10.06
CA GLU A 281 3.90 5.41 11.28
C GLU A 281 5.14 5.89 12.04
N ARG A 282 6.17 5.03 12.21
CA ARG A 282 7.42 5.37 12.91
C ARG A 282 8.17 6.54 12.29
N ILE A 283 8.26 6.57 10.95
CA ILE A 283 8.98 7.64 10.23
C ILE A 283 8.12 8.91 10.02
N GLY A 284 6.91 8.95 10.60
CA GLY A 284 6.03 10.10 10.55
C GLY A 284 5.37 10.31 9.18
N MET A 285 5.15 9.24 8.42
CA MET A 285 4.56 9.24 7.08
C MET A 285 3.22 8.49 7.07
N ARG A 286 2.33 8.83 8.01
CA ARG A 286 1.09 8.09 8.26
C ARG A 286 0.24 7.87 7.01
N ALA A 287 0.08 8.85 6.13
CA ALA A 287 -0.79 8.66 4.96
C ALA A 287 -0.27 7.58 4.00
N LEU A 288 1.05 7.37 3.92
CA LEU A 288 1.65 6.28 3.15
C LEU A 288 1.30 4.89 3.71
N ALA A 289 0.98 4.78 5.01
CA ALA A 289 0.50 3.53 5.60
C ALA A 289 -0.88 3.09 5.05
N PHE A 290 -1.63 4.00 4.43
CA PHE A 290 -2.99 3.75 3.94
C PHE A 290 -3.09 3.55 2.43
N VAL A 291 -1.98 3.68 1.69
CA VAL A 291 -1.98 3.41 0.25
C VAL A 291 -1.99 1.90 -0.01
N SER A 292 -2.69 1.48 -1.07
CA SER A 292 -2.81 0.07 -1.46
C SER A 292 -1.57 -0.42 -2.24
N PHE A 293 -0.40 -0.31 -1.62
CA PHE A 293 0.89 -0.64 -2.23
C PHE A 293 1.01 -2.13 -2.58
N SER A 294 0.63 -3.02 -1.65
CA SER A 294 0.74 -4.47 -1.82
C SER A 294 -0.16 -4.95 -2.96
N ARG A 295 -1.31 -4.30 -3.15
CA ARG A 295 -2.17 -4.54 -4.32
C ARG A 295 -1.50 -4.11 -5.62
N ALA A 296 -0.98 -2.89 -5.69
CA ALA A 296 -0.32 -2.38 -6.91
C ALA A 296 0.89 -3.26 -7.31
N LEU A 297 1.69 -3.69 -6.33
CA LEU A 297 2.79 -4.62 -6.55
C LEU A 297 2.31 -5.97 -7.09
N LEU A 298 1.20 -6.52 -6.55
CA LEU A 298 0.66 -7.81 -7.01
C LEU A 298 0.16 -7.72 -8.44
N ASP A 299 -0.55 -6.64 -8.75
CA ASP A 299 -1.07 -6.42 -10.09
C ASP A 299 0.07 -6.34 -11.11
N TRP A 300 1.18 -5.68 -10.74
CA TRP A 300 2.37 -5.62 -11.59
C TRP A 300 3.05 -6.98 -11.78
N GLU A 301 3.21 -7.76 -10.71
CA GLU A 301 3.72 -9.15 -10.77
C GLU A 301 2.86 -10.04 -11.68
N LEU A 302 1.54 -9.88 -11.62
CA LEU A 302 0.59 -10.63 -12.44
C LEU A 302 0.47 -10.09 -13.88
N GLY A 303 1.15 -8.99 -14.22
CA GLY A 303 1.08 -8.36 -15.54
C GLY A 303 -0.30 -7.78 -15.86
N LEU A 304 -1.07 -7.38 -14.84
CA LEU A 304 -2.41 -6.81 -15.01
C LEU A 304 -2.39 -5.37 -15.56
N PRO A 305 -1.51 -4.44 -15.09
CA PRO A 305 -1.33 -3.16 -15.74
C PRO A 305 -0.86 -3.35 -17.19
N SER A 306 -1.36 -2.52 -18.09
CA SER A 306 -0.88 -2.56 -19.47
C SER A 306 0.60 -2.16 -19.51
N ALA A 307 1.40 -2.81 -20.36
CA ALA A 307 2.78 -2.39 -20.66
C ALA A 307 2.86 -0.96 -21.24
N GLN A 308 1.73 -0.36 -21.65
CA GLN A 308 1.66 1.04 -22.04
C GLN A 308 1.53 2.00 -20.84
N GLU A 309 1.11 1.50 -19.67
CA GLU A 309 0.89 2.28 -18.44
C GLU A 309 2.14 2.32 -17.54
N LEU A 310 3.06 1.37 -17.73
CA LEU A 310 4.30 1.24 -16.98
C LEU A 310 5.50 1.16 -17.92
N PRO A 311 6.63 1.81 -17.61
CA PRO A 311 7.83 1.78 -18.45
C PRO A 311 8.46 0.38 -18.54
N PHE A 312 8.21 -0.49 -17.56
CA PHE A 312 8.75 -1.84 -17.49
C PHE A 312 7.68 -2.85 -17.06
N ALA A 313 7.72 -4.05 -17.67
CA ALA A 313 7.11 -5.23 -17.07
C ALA A 313 7.92 -5.65 -15.82
N PHE A 314 7.29 -6.32 -14.86
CA PHE A 314 7.88 -6.69 -13.56
C PHE A 314 9.28 -7.30 -13.69
N GLY A 315 9.43 -8.37 -14.46
CA GLY A 315 10.72 -9.06 -14.64
C GLY A 315 11.78 -8.30 -15.45
N GLN A 316 11.41 -7.20 -16.11
CA GLN A 316 12.30 -6.40 -16.97
C GLN A 316 12.83 -5.13 -16.29
N ALA A 317 12.30 -4.76 -15.12
CA ALA A 317 12.69 -3.54 -14.40
C ALA A 317 14.04 -3.63 -13.66
N ILE A 318 14.74 -4.76 -13.80
CA ILE A 318 16.08 -5.00 -13.26
C ILE A 318 17.02 -5.18 -14.44
N LEU A 319 17.95 -4.24 -14.62
CA LEU A 319 18.87 -4.21 -15.75
C LEU A 319 20.15 -4.97 -15.37
N HIS A 320 20.49 -5.99 -16.13
CA HIS A 320 21.67 -6.81 -15.88
C HIS A 320 22.85 -6.34 -16.74
N SER A 321 24.03 -6.27 -16.15
CA SER A 321 25.29 -5.99 -16.84
C SER A 321 26.43 -6.73 -16.18
N ARG A 322 27.64 -6.62 -16.73
CA ARG A 322 28.84 -7.17 -16.09
C ARG A 322 29.15 -6.57 -14.70
N TYR A 323 28.54 -5.43 -14.38
CA TYR A 323 28.70 -4.73 -13.10
C TYR A 323 27.66 -5.14 -12.07
N GLY A 324 26.83 -6.14 -12.39
CA GLY A 324 25.77 -6.64 -11.53
C GLY A 324 24.40 -6.12 -11.95
N ASN A 325 23.47 -6.10 -11.00
CA ASN A 325 22.07 -5.79 -11.24
C ASN A 325 21.73 -4.34 -10.88
N ASN A 326 21.36 -3.54 -11.87
CA ASN A 326 20.83 -2.21 -11.67
C ASN A 326 19.32 -2.26 -11.40
N THR A 327 18.94 -2.06 -10.13
CA THR A 327 17.55 -2.06 -9.66
C THR A 327 16.93 -0.67 -9.64
N THR A 328 17.61 0.34 -10.21
CA THR A 328 17.08 1.72 -10.28
C THR A 328 15.67 1.79 -10.91
N PRO A 329 15.37 1.14 -12.05
CA PRO A 329 14.04 1.23 -12.64
C PRO A 329 12.98 0.54 -11.77
N TYR A 330 13.36 -0.57 -11.13
CA TYR A 330 12.52 -1.28 -10.18
C TYR A 330 12.13 -0.40 -8.98
N LEU A 331 13.12 0.19 -8.29
CA LEU A 331 12.86 1.09 -7.16
C LEU A 331 12.03 2.31 -7.58
N ARG A 332 12.32 2.89 -8.75
CA ARG A 332 11.51 3.98 -9.32
C ARG A 332 10.05 3.56 -9.44
N GLN A 333 9.78 2.35 -9.96
CA GLN A 333 8.43 1.85 -10.13
C GLN A 333 7.71 1.67 -8.78
N LEU A 334 8.40 1.16 -7.75
CA LEU A 334 7.83 1.02 -6.41
C LEU A 334 7.45 2.38 -5.79
N LEU A 335 8.32 3.39 -5.94
CA LEU A 335 8.01 4.75 -5.48
C LEU A 335 6.82 5.37 -6.23
N GLN A 336 6.69 5.09 -7.53
CA GLN A 336 5.54 5.53 -8.32
C GLN A 336 4.23 4.85 -7.88
N PHE A 337 4.26 3.60 -7.39
CA PHE A 337 3.07 2.98 -6.80
C PHE A 337 2.61 3.70 -5.52
N LEU A 338 3.54 4.13 -4.67
CA LEU A 338 3.20 4.97 -3.52
C LEU A 338 2.59 6.31 -3.95
N GLU A 339 3.15 6.96 -4.97
CA GLU A 339 2.67 8.26 -5.45
C GLU A 339 1.25 8.15 -6.03
N ARG A 340 1.01 7.18 -6.92
CA ARG A 340 -0.33 6.91 -7.47
C ARG A 340 -1.31 6.53 -6.36
N GLY A 341 -0.87 5.73 -5.40
CA GLY A 341 -1.68 5.36 -4.24
C GLY A 341 -2.07 6.57 -3.39
N LEU A 342 -1.19 7.56 -3.22
CA LEU A 342 -1.54 8.83 -2.59
C LEU A 342 -2.53 9.64 -3.43
N ASP A 343 -2.39 9.67 -4.75
CA ASP A 343 -3.35 10.36 -5.63
C ASP A 343 -4.75 9.76 -5.51
N ASP A 344 -4.85 8.43 -5.46
CA ASP A 344 -6.12 7.74 -5.25
C ASP A 344 -6.69 8.01 -3.85
N LEU A 345 -5.84 8.01 -2.81
CA LEU A 345 -6.24 8.28 -1.44
C LEU A 345 -6.75 9.72 -1.25
N GLU A 346 -6.07 10.70 -1.83
CA GLU A 346 -6.51 12.10 -1.85
C GLU A 346 -7.83 12.25 -2.59
N ARG A 347 -7.97 11.64 -3.76
CA ARG A 347 -9.22 11.70 -4.54
C ARG A 347 -10.40 11.11 -3.76
N GLU A 348 -10.20 9.95 -3.12
CA GLU A 348 -11.24 9.28 -2.34
C GLU A 348 -11.61 10.09 -1.09
N THR A 349 -10.62 10.60 -0.36
CA THR A 349 -10.87 11.43 0.82
C THR A 349 -11.54 12.75 0.46
N ASP A 350 -11.18 13.38 -0.66
CA ASP A 350 -11.79 14.62 -1.15
C ASP A 350 -13.23 14.40 -1.63
N ALA A 351 -13.47 13.33 -2.39
CA ALA A 351 -14.83 12.95 -2.80
C ALA A 351 -15.72 12.71 -1.57
N MET A 352 -15.17 12.09 -0.53
CA MET A 352 -15.88 11.83 0.72
C MET A 352 -16.18 13.11 1.51
N VAL A 353 -15.20 13.99 1.69
CA VAL A 353 -15.41 15.28 2.37
C VAL A 353 -16.45 16.11 1.61
N ALA A 354 -16.39 16.14 0.29
CA ALA A 354 -17.40 16.81 -0.52
C ALA A 354 -18.80 16.15 -0.40
N GLN A 355 -18.88 14.83 -0.30
CA GLN A 355 -20.15 14.13 -0.03
C GLN A 355 -20.70 14.50 1.35
N PHE A 356 -19.85 14.54 2.37
CA PHE A 356 -20.20 14.94 3.73
C PHE A 356 -20.77 16.37 3.78
N ASP A 357 -20.04 17.34 3.22
CA ASP A 357 -20.46 18.75 3.21
C ASP A 357 -21.80 18.94 2.50
N ARG A 358 -21.99 18.21 1.39
CA ARG A 358 -23.26 18.21 0.66
C ARG A 358 -24.39 17.62 1.50
N CYS A 359 -24.18 16.48 2.18
CA CYS A 359 -25.19 15.87 3.07
C CYS A 359 -25.55 16.81 4.22
N HIS A 360 -24.55 17.45 4.82
CA HIS A 360 -24.75 18.42 5.89
C HIS A 360 -25.58 19.61 5.43
N ALA A 361 -25.23 20.22 4.29
CA ALA A 361 -25.97 21.33 3.71
C ALA A 361 -27.43 20.95 3.39
N ALA A 362 -27.66 19.75 2.84
CA ALA A 362 -28.99 19.23 2.55
C ALA A 362 -29.85 19.04 3.81
N LEU A 363 -29.28 18.48 4.87
CA LEU A 363 -29.97 18.32 6.16
C LEU A 363 -30.25 19.66 6.84
N ALA A 364 -29.29 20.59 6.78
CA ALA A 364 -29.43 21.93 7.35
C ALA A 364 -30.53 22.74 6.63
N ALA A 365 -30.68 22.56 5.32
CA ALA A 365 -31.71 23.22 4.51
C ALA A 365 -33.12 22.62 4.70
N ASP A 366 -33.26 21.39 5.21
CA ASP A 366 -34.57 20.77 5.42
C ASP A 366 -35.25 21.30 6.69
N THR A 367 -36.11 22.31 6.51
CA THR A 367 -36.87 22.98 7.57
C THR A 367 -37.84 22.07 8.33
N ARG A 368 -38.11 20.86 7.82
CA ARG A 368 -38.94 19.87 8.52
C ARG A 368 -38.16 19.19 9.65
N LEU A 369 -36.83 19.24 9.64
CA LEU A 369 -35.98 18.63 10.65
C LEU A 369 -35.63 19.65 11.75
N ASN A 370 -35.61 19.20 13.00
CA ASN A 370 -35.04 20.00 14.08
C ASN A 370 -33.55 19.67 14.28
N HIS A 371 -32.83 20.49 15.05
CA HIS A 371 -31.37 20.35 15.23
C HIS A 371 -30.93 18.98 15.74
N ARG A 372 -31.67 18.35 16.66
CA ARG A 372 -31.35 17.01 17.19
C ARG A 372 -31.60 15.90 16.15
N GLN A 373 -32.60 16.06 15.29
CA GLN A 373 -32.83 15.17 14.15
C GLN A 373 -31.73 15.33 13.10
N GLN A 374 -31.35 16.57 12.75
CA GLN A 374 -30.23 16.85 11.84
C GLN A 374 -28.93 16.24 12.35
N SER A 375 -28.61 16.45 13.64
CA SER A 375 -27.43 15.88 14.30
C SER A 375 -27.41 14.35 14.23
N LEU A 376 -28.52 13.68 14.57
CA LEU A 376 -28.61 12.21 14.48
C LEU A 376 -28.43 11.73 13.04
N LEU A 377 -29.11 12.35 12.09
CA LEU A 377 -29.03 11.94 10.69
C LEU A 377 -27.61 12.12 10.14
N MET A 378 -26.92 13.19 10.54
CA MET A 378 -25.52 13.40 10.16
C MET A 378 -24.62 12.29 10.71
N GLU A 379 -24.80 11.92 11.98
CA GLU A 379 -24.06 10.80 12.59
C GLU A 379 -24.33 9.48 11.87
N LEU A 380 -25.58 9.21 11.48
CA LEU A 380 -25.95 7.96 10.81
C LEU A 380 -25.56 7.92 9.32
N VAL A 381 -25.44 9.07 8.65
CA VAL A 381 -24.77 9.16 7.34
C VAL A 381 -23.30 8.75 7.48
N MET A 382 -22.66 9.17 8.57
CA MET A 382 -21.26 8.86 8.94
C MET A 382 -21.09 7.51 9.67
N ASN A 383 -22.17 6.77 9.85
CA ASN A 383 -22.09 5.43 10.40
C ASN A 383 -23.27 4.64 9.85
N PRO A 384 -23.21 4.19 8.58
CA PRO A 384 -24.30 3.46 7.95
C PRO A 384 -24.65 2.15 8.64
N SER A 385 -23.74 1.60 9.45
CA SER A 385 -23.97 0.40 10.28
C SER A 385 -24.49 0.74 11.68
N GLY A 386 -24.50 2.02 12.04
CA GLY A 386 -24.95 2.53 13.31
C GLY A 386 -26.44 2.32 13.50
N SER A 387 -26.85 2.14 14.75
CA SER A 387 -28.26 2.11 15.12
C SER A 387 -28.45 2.80 16.46
N ILE A 388 -29.68 3.24 16.71
CA ILE A 388 -30.02 3.91 17.97
C ILE A 388 -31.35 3.38 18.50
N ASP A 389 -31.44 3.22 19.82
CA ASP A 389 -32.69 2.97 20.52
C ASP A 389 -33.23 4.26 21.18
N ALA A 390 -34.52 4.28 21.48
CA ALA A 390 -35.17 5.48 22.03
C ALA A 390 -34.56 5.92 23.37
N ALA A 391 -34.10 4.98 24.21
CA ALA A 391 -33.49 5.29 25.51
C ALA A 391 -32.07 5.88 25.38
N THR A 392 -31.34 5.50 24.32
CA THR A 392 -30.04 6.08 23.99
C THR A 392 -30.21 7.47 23.39
N TYR A 393 -31.20 7.66 22.51
CA TYR A 393 -31.56 8.97 21.98
C TYR A 393 -32.01 9.94 23.09
N GLU A 394 -32.85 9.45 24.01
CA GLU A 394 -33.32 10.19 25.19
C GLU A 394 -32.16 10.77 25.99
N ARG A 395 -31.23 9.90 26.41
CA ARG A 395 -30.03 10.30 27.17
C ARG A 395 -29.10 11.22 26.37
N ARG A 396 -28.98 11.00 25.06
CA ARG A 396 -28.06 11.78 24.21
C ARG A 396 -28.52 13.22 24.02
N TYR A 397 -29.82 13.44 23.85
CA TYR A 397 -30.38 14.76 23.52
C TYR A 397 -31.16 15.40 24.68
N ASP A 398 -31.13 14.80 25.87
CA ASP A 398 -31.80 15.26 27.08
C ASP A 398 -33.29 15.61 26.85
N VAL A 399 -34.00 14.65 26.25
CA VAL A 399 -35.44 14.75 25.99
C VAL A 399 -36.19 13.70 26.80
N THR A 400 -37.52 13.76 26.82
CA THR A 400 -38.30 12.65 27.40
C THR A 400 -38.34 11.46 26.44
N LEU A 401 -38.48 10.23 26.96
CA LEU A 401 -38.66 9.02 26.15
C LEU A 401 -39.82 9.13 25.13
N VAL A 402 -40.88 9.87 25.46
CA VAL A 402 -42.01 10.11 24.56
C VAL A 402 -41.57 10.97 23.38
N THR A 403 -40.84 12.06 23.63
CA THR A 403 -40.27 12.92 22.59
C THR A 403 -39.27 12.16 21.72
N ALA A 404 -38.37 11.38 22.34
CA ALA A 404 -37.40 10.54 21.61
C ALA A 404 -38.09 9.58 20.63
N ARG A 405 -39.14 8.89 21.07
CA ARG A 405 -39.94 8.00 20.20
C ARG A 405 -40.64 8.76 19.08
N ALA A 406 -41.18 9.95 19.37
CA ALA A 406 -41.85 10.75 18.36
C ALA A 406 -40.87 11.24 17.27
N ASP A 407 -39.68 11.69 17.66
CA ASP A 407 -38.63 12.10 16.71
C ASP A 407 -38.17 10.95 15.83
N LEU A 408 -37.82 9.80 16.43
CA LEU A 408 -37.36 8.63 15.68
C LEU A 408 -38.45 8.09 14.75
N LYS A 409 -39.71 8.03 15.19
CA LYS A 409 -40.84 7.65 14.32
C LYS A 409 -41.06 8.64 13.19
N LYS A 410 -40.90 9.95 13.42
CA LYS A 410 -40.97 10.96 12.37
C LYS A 410 -39.87 10.72 11.32
N LEU A 411 -38.64 10.39 11.74
CA LEU A 411 -37.56 10.07 10.81
C LEU A 411 -37.82 8.79 9.99
N VAL A 412 -38.50 7.80 10.58
CA VAL A 412 -38.99 6.61 9.85
C VAL A 412 -40.08 6.98 8.84
N GLN A 413 -41.05 7.81 9.23
CA GLN A 413 -42.09 8.31 8.31
C GLN A 413 -41.51 9.14 7.17
N MET A 414 -40.46 9.91 7.47
CA MET A 414 -39.66 10.63 6.49
C MET A 414 -38.71 9.70 5.71
N GLY A 415 -38.74 8.39 5.93
CA GLY A 415 -37.96 7.41 5.17
C GLY A 415 -36.44 7.54 5.31
N PHE A 416 -35.95 8.22 6.35
CA PHE A 416 -34.52 8.30 6.65
C PHE A 416 -34.05 7.09 7.45
N LEU A 417 -34.92 6.56 8.31
CA LEU A 417 -34.63 5.42 9.18
C LEU A 417 -35.57 4.25 8.87
N SER A 418 -35.07 3.05 9.12
CA SER A 418 -35.83 1.81 9.23
C SER A 418 -36.02 1.46 10.71
N LEU A 419 -37.11 0.78 11.02
CA LEU A 419 -37.44 0.30 12.37
C LEU A 419 -37.39 -1.23 12.38
N ALA A 420 -36.63 -1.79 13.31
CA ALA A 420 -36.62 -3.22 13.61
C ALA A 420 -36.89 -3.46 15.10
N GLU A 421 -37.45 -4.63 15.43
CA GLU A 421 -37.57 -5.09 16.81
C GLU A 421 -36.47 -6.12 17.10
N VAL A 422 -35.58 -5.79 18.03
CA VAL A 422 -34.51 -6.68 18.50
C VAL A 422 -34.81 -7.05 19.95
N GLY A 423 -35.34 -8.25 20.14
CA GLY A 423 -35.86 -8.70 21.42
C GLY A 423 -37.09 -7.86 21.85
N LYS A 424 -36.96 -7.10 22.94
CA LYS A 424 -38.01 -6.19 23.44
C LYS A 424 -37.76 -4.71 23.10
N LYS A 425 -36.72 -4.41 22.32
CA LYS A 425 -36.31 -3.03 22.01
C LYS A 425 -36.62 -2.69 20.56
N GLN A 426 -37.09 -1.46 20.36
CA GLN A 426 -37.18 -0.83 19.04
C GLN A 426 -35.83 -0.21 18.70
N VAL A 427 -35.23 -0.69 17.61
CA VAL A 427 -33.94 -0.24 17.10
C VAL A 427 -34.18 0.47 15.78
N PHE A 428 -33.60 1.66 15.64
CA PHE A 428 -33.71 2.49 14.46
C PHE A 428 -32.36 2.53 13.75
N SER A 429 -32.35 2.16 12.47
CA SER A 429 -31.14 2.07 11.65
C SER A 429 -31.30 2.91 10.39
N PRO A 430 -30.23 3.49 9.84
CA PRO A 430 -30.30 4.22 8.58
C PRO A 430 -30.80 3.32 7.46
N VAL A 431 -31.55 3.90 6.52
CA VAL A 431 -31.90 3.18 5.30
C VAL A 431 -30.66 2.95 4.43
N PRO A 432 -30.63 1.90 3.59
CA PRO A 432 -29.56 1.74 2.59
C PRO A 432 -29.40 3.00 1.75
N HIS A 433 -28.16 3.38 1.44
CA HIS A 433 -27.86 4.58 0.65
C HIS A 433 -28.44 5.88 1.25
N MET A 434 -28.43 6.02 2.58
CA MET A 434 -28.99 7.17 3.29
C MET A 434 -28.49 8.53 2.77
N GLY A 435 -27.22 8.64 2.36
CA GLY A 435 -26.70 9.86 1.74
C GLY A 435 -27.50 10.28 0.50
N ASP A 436 -27.82 9.34 -0.39
CA ASP A 436 -28.61 9.59 -1.60
C ASP A 436 -30.05 9.99 -1.24
N VAL A 437 -30.61 9.41 -0.18
CA VAL A 437 -31.94 9.76 0.33
C VAL A 437 -31.98 11.19 0.86
N VAL A 438 -30.92 11.62 1.56
CA VAL A 438 -30.76 13.01 2.02
C VAL A 438 -30.74 13.98 0.84
N PHE A 439 -30.05 13.64 -0.25
CA PHE A 439 -30.02 14.45 -1.47
C PHE A 439 -31.34 14.51 -2.22
N ALA A 440 -31.96 13.36 -2.47
CA ALA A 440 -33.22 13.30 -3.21
C ALA A 440 -34.35 14.10 -2.53
N ARG A 441 -34.30 14.23 -1.20
CA ARG A 441 -35.34 14.89 -0.41
C ARG A 441 -35.11 16.38 -0.19
N SER A 442 -33.87 16.84 -0.21
CA SER A 442 -33.54 18.28 -0.22
C SER A 442 -33.92 18.93 -1.56
N GLY A 443 -33.75 18.23 -2.69
CA GLY A 443 -34.23 18.70 -4.00
C GLY A 443 -35.76 18.85 -4.12
N ARG A 444 -36.54 18.03 -3.40
CA ARG A 444 -38.01 18.17 -3.33
C ARG A 444 -38.48 19.33 -2.45
N ALA A 445 -37.66 19.77 -1.49
CA ALA A 445 -37.96 20.92 -0.65
C ALA A 445 -37.67 22.26 -1.34
N ALA A 446 -36.85 22.27 -2.41
CA ALA A 446 -36.59 23.46 -3.23
C ALA A 446 -37.68 23.72 -4.30
N LEU A 447 -38.58 22.76 -4.53
CA LEU A 447 -39.64 22.80 -5.55
C LEU A 447 -41.07 22.90 -4.95
N ALA A 448 -41.17 23.03 -3.62
CA ALA A 448 -42.42 23.23 -2.88
C ALA A 448 -42.29 24.50 -2.04
#